data_AF-A0A837R7C6-F1
#
_entry.id   AF-A0A837R7C6-F1
#
_cell.length_a   1.000
_cell.length_b   1.000
_cell.length_c   1.000
_cell.angle_alpha   90.00
_cell.angle_beta   90.00
_cell.angle_gamma   90.00
#
_symmetry.space_group_name_H-M   'P 1'
#
loop_
_entity.id
_entity.type
_entity.pdbx_description
1 polymer ?
#
loop_
_entity_poly.entity_id
_entity_poly.type
_entity_poly.pdbx_seq_one_letter_code
_entity_poly.pdbx_strand_id
1 'polypeptide(L)'
;MSDKKLQKLSYYAVAWGWALFNRPIVHNDRFEAWVHGPVSPQLYQEYREHGWNKIAAPVKEAHAFDEEMTNLLESVWATYGDKSGNELEALTHTEAPWQAARIGLHPDDACHNVISPQTMRQFYLSIYSGD
;
A
#
# COMPACT_ATOMS: atom_id res chain seq x y z
N MET A 1 6.52 4.44 -13.55
CA MET A 1 6.72 4.19 -12.09
C MET A 1 7.29 2.78 -11.92
N SER A 2 8.06 2.47 -10.87
CA SER A 2 8.52 1.10 -10.60
C SER A 2 7.44 0.26 -9.90
N ASP A 3 7.50 -1.06 -10.00
CA ASP A 3 6.57 -1.97 -9.30
C ASP A 3 6.57 -1.72 -7.79
N LYS A 4 7.75 -1.64 -7.15
CA LYS A 4 7.87 -1.34 -5.72
C LYS A 4 7.10 -0.08 -5.32
N LYS A 5 7.21 1.00 -6.10
CA LYS A 5 6.50 2.26 -5.81
C LYS A 5 5.00 2.11 -6.02
N LEU A 6 4.58 1.43 -7.09
CA LEU A 6 3.17 1.12 -7.34
C LEU A 6 2.56 0.35 -6.16
N GLN A 7 3.20 -0.74 -5.72
CA GLN A 7 2.77 -1.54 -4.57
C GLN A 7 2.55 -0.68 -3.32
N LYS A 8 3.49 0.22 -3.03
CA LYS A 8 3.44 0.99 -1.77
C LYS A 8 2.40 2.09 -1.84
N LEU A 9 2.25 2.77 -2.97
CA LEU A 9 1.17 3.76 -3.15
C LEU A 9 -0.21 3.10 -3.09
N SER A 10 -0.38 1.92 -3.72
CA SER A 10 -1.63 1.16 -3.61
C SER A 10 -1.92 0.71 -2.18
N TYR A 11 -0.89 0.28 -1.43
CA TYR A 11 -1.02 -0.05 -0.01
C TYR A 11 -1.47 1.17 0.81
N TYR A 12 -0.83 2.34 0.63
CA TYR A 12 -1.22 3.56 1.35
C TYR A 12 -2.66 3.98 1.04
N ALA A 13 -3.10 3.88 -0.22
CA ALA A 13 -4.50 4.13 -0.57
C ALA A 13 -5.46 3.23 0.21
N VAL A 14 -5.21 1.91 0.22
CA VAL A 14 -6.04 0.95 0.95
C VAL A 14 -6.02 1.19 2.46
N ALA A 15 -4.84 1.44 3.03
CA ALA A 15 -4.70 1.60 4.46
C ALA A 15 -5.37 2.89 4.99
N TRP A 16 -5.22 4.00 4.25
CA TRP A 16 -5.94 5.25 4.54
C TRP A 16 -7.45 5.11 4.28
N GLY A 17 -7.88 4.36 3.26
CA GLY A 17 -9.29 4.04 3.04
C GLY A 17 -9.92 3.30 4.22
N TRP A 18 -9.21 2.32 4.77
CA TRP A 18 -9.62 1.62 6.00
C TRP A 18 -9.70 2.55 7.21
N ALA A 19 -8.74 3.47 7.35
CA ALA A 19 -8.72 4.44 8.44
C ALA A 19 -9.91 5.42 8.39
N LEU A 20 -10.15 6.01 7.22
CA LEU A 20 -11.10 7.12 7.05
C LEU A 20 -12.53 6.64 6.82
N PHE A 21 -12.73 5.53 6.09
CA PHE A 21 -14.06 5.08 5.68
C PHE A 21 -14.52 3.82 6.40
N ASN A 22 -13.60 3.11 7.09
CA ASN A 22 -13.89 1.86 7.80
C ASN A 22 -14.58 0.81 6.90
N ARG A 23 -14.21 0.79 5.60
CA ARG A 23 -14.70 -0.15 4.59
C ARG A 23 -13.64 -0.36 3.51
N PRO A 24 -13.67 -1.48 2.76
CA PRO A 24 -12.82 -1.66 1.59
C PRO A 24 -13.14 -0.62 0.51
N ILE A 25 -12.09 -0.03 -0.09
CA ILE A 25 -12.20 0.93 -1.21
C ILE A 25 -12.02 0.29 -2.59
N VAL A 26 -11.57 -0.98 -2.61
CA VAL A 26 -11.34 -1.77 -3.82
C VAL A 26 -11.79 -3.20 -3.56
N HIS A 27 -12.08 -3.94 -4.63
CA HIS A 27 -12.52 -5.34 -4.53
C HIS A 27 -11.45 -6.27 -3.94
N ASN A 28 -10.18 -6.00 -4.21
CA ASN A 28 -9.07 -6.72 -3.59
C ASN A 28 -8.15 -5.74 -2.86
N ASP A 29 -8.32 -5.71 -1.55
CA ASP A 29 -7.56 -4.91 -0.59
C ASP A 29 -6.54 -5.76 0.19
N ARG A 30 -6.27 -6.98 -0.27
CA ARG A 30 -5.36 -7.91 0.42
C ARG A 30 -3.91 -7.55 0.13
N PHE A 31 -3.20 -7.19 1.19
CA PHE A 31 -1.74 -7.02 1.20
C PHE A 31 -1.07 -8.04 2.11
N GLU A 32 0.09 -8.53 1.70
CA GLU A 32 0.97 -9.40 2.49
C GLU A 32 2.21 -8.64 2.94
N ALA A 33 2.74 -9.00 4.12
CA ALA A 33 3.90 -8.33 4.71
C ALA A 33 5.23 -8.91 4.19
N TRP A 34 5.48 -8.80 2.89
CA TRP A 34 6.71 -9.30 2.25
C TRP A 34 7.96 -8.61 2.81
N VAL A 35 9.13 -9.20 2.52
CA VAL A 35 10.45 -8.73 2.98
C VAL A 35 10.70 -7.25 2.65
N HIS A 36 10.27 -6.81 1.46
CA HIS A 36 10.45 -5.44 0.98
C HIS A 36 9.17 -4.59 1.14
N GLY A 37 8.50 -4.72 2.28
CA GLY A 37 7.28 -3.99 2.60
C GLY A 37 5.99 -4.66 2.08
N PRO A 38 4.82 -4.00 2.27
CA PRO A 38 3.51 -4.54 1.91
C PRO A 38 3.36 -4.74 0.40
N VAL A 39 2.85 -5.89 -0.02
CA VAL A 39 2.64 -6.24 -1.45
C VAL A 39 1.26 -6.83 -1.64
N SER A 40 0.54 -6.38 -2.66
CA SER A 40 -0.66 -7.07 -3.14
C SER A 40 -0.21 -8.17 -4.10
N PRO A 41 -0.44 -9.46 -3.80
CA PRO A 41 0.00 -10.54 -4.68
C PRO A 41 -0.68 -10.49 -6.05
N GLN A 42 -1.93 -10.02 -6.12
CA GLN A 42 -2.63 -9.84 -7.39
C GLN A 42 -1.94 -8.76 -8.23
N LEU A 43 -1.69 -7.59 -7.64
CA LEU A 43 -1.03 -6.49 -8.33
C LEU A 43 0.39 -6.87 -8.75
N TYR A 44 1.10 -7.60 -7.89
CA TYR A 44 2.43 -8.12 -8.20
C TYR A 44 2.38 -9.08 -9.39
N GLN A 45 1.44 -10.03 -9.41
CA GLN A 45 1.30 -10.95 -10.53
C GLN A 45 1.03 -10.23 -11.86
N GLU A 46 0.25 -9.15 -11.84
CA GLU A 46 -0.07 -8.35 -13.02
C GLU A 46 1.14 -7.60 -13.56
N TYR A 47 2.00 -7.05 -12.70
CA TYR A 47 3.09 -6.16 -13.12
C TYR A 47 4.50 -6.75 -13.00
N ARG A 48 4.67 -7.97 -12.46
CA ARG A 48 6.00 -8.59 -12.23
C ARG A 48 6.87 -8.69 -13.48
N GLU A 49 6.25 -8.81 -14.67
CA GLU A 49 6.98 -8.94 -15.93
C GLU A 49 7.76 -7.67 -16.30
N HIS A 50 7.36 -6.52 -15.76
CA HIS A 50 8.12 -5.29 -15.92
C HIS A 50 9.42 -5.28 -15.09
N GLY A 51 9.51 -6.11 -14.04
CA GLY A 51 10.69 -6.18 -13.17
C GLY A 51 11.13 -4.80 -12.66
N TRP A 52 12.37 -4.42 -12.99
CA TRP A 52 12.95 -3.12 -12.63
C TRP A 52 12.60 -1.99 -13.61
N ASN A 53 11.98 -2.31 -14.74
CA ASN A 53 11.63 -1.33 -15.75
C ASN A 53 10.46 -0.45 -15.29
N LYS A 54 10.35 0.74 -15.90
CA LYS A 54 9.18 1.58 -15.70
C LYS A 54 7.95 0.85 -16.25
N ILE A 55 6.92 0.74 -15.41
CA ILE A 55 5.58 0.38 -15.84
C ILE A 55 5.11 1.46 -16.82
N ALA A 56 4.70 1.03 -18.01
CA ALA A 56 4.18 1.92 -19.05
C ALA A 56 2.87 2.56 -18.57
N ALA A 57 2.55 3.74 -19.09
CA ALA A 57 1.23 4.33 -18.85
C ALA A 57 0.14 3.35 -19.32
N PRO A 58 -0.97 3.21 -18.58
CA PRO A 58 -2.05 2.33 -18.99
C PRO A 58 -2.56 2.73 -20.37
N VAL A 59 -2.86 1.73 -21.21
CA VAL A 59 -3.43 1.91 -22.55
C VAL A 59 -4.94 2.21 -22.48
N LYS A 60 -5.56 1.99 -21.32
CA LYS A 60 -6.99 2.22 -21.08
C LYS A 60 -7.21 3.54 -20.34
N GLU A 61 -8.33 4.20 -20.66
CA GLU A 61 -8.84 5.33 -19.89
C GLU A 61 -9.09 4.91 -18.44
N ALA A 62 -8.70 5.77 -17.51
CA ALA A 62 -9.05 5.60 -16.10
C ALA A 62 -10.58 5.69 -15.97
N HIS A 63 -11.20 4.74 -15.27
CA HIS A 63 -12.57 4.91 -14.84
C HIS A 63 -12.66 6.12 -13.91
N ALA A 64 -13.70 6.93 -14.07
CA ALA A 64 -13.95 8.02 -13.14
C ALA A 64 -14.20 7.44 -11.74
N PHE A 65 -13.44 7.90 -10.76
CA PHE A 65 -13.68 7.64 -9.35
C PHE A 65 -14.74 8.61 -8.83
N ASP A 66 -15.46 8.24 -7.78
CA ASP A 66 -16.29 9.21 -7.07
C ASP A 66 -15.41 10.25 -6.35
N GLU A 67 -16.04 11.32 -5.86
CA GLU A 67 -15.33 12.43 -5.21
C GLU A 67 -14.56 11.98 -3.96
N GLU A 68 -15.15 11.07 -3.17
CA GLU A 68 -14.54 10.53 -1.95
C GLU A 68 -13.23 9.78 -2.27
N MET A 69 -13.27 8.87 -3.24
CA MET A 69 -12.11 8.11 -3.67
C MET A 69 -11.08 9.00 -4.37
N THR A 70 -11.51 9.98 -5.16
CA THR A 70 -10.61 10.95 -5.81
C THR A 70 -9.82 11.74 -4.78
N ASN A 71 -10.49 12.30 -3.77
CA ASN A 71 -9.85 13.06 -2.70
C ASN A 71 -8.84 12.21 -1.90
N LEU A 72 -9.18 10.95 -1.64
CA LEU A 72 -8.27 10.00 -0.99
C LEU A 72 -7.00 9.78 -1.82
N LEU A 73 -7.17 9.44 -3.11
CA LEU A 73 -6.05 9.15 -4.01
C LEU A 73 -5.15 10.37 -4.20
N GLU A 74 -5.72 11.56 -4.34
CA GLU A 74 -4.98 12.81 -4.43
C GLU A 74 -4.21 13.12 -3.15
N SER A 75 -4.81 12.89 -1.98
CA SER A 75 -4.14 13.08 -0.68
C SER A 75 -2.96 12.11 -0.49
N VAL A 76 -3.15 10.85 -0.89
CA VAL A 76 -2.08 9.84 -0.88
C VAL A 76 -0.97 10.23 -1.86
N TRP A 77 -1.33 10.69 -3.06
CA TRP A 77 -0.36 11.15 -4.05
C TRP A 77 0.41 12.39 -3.56
N ALA A 78 -0.26 13.37 -2.99
CA ALA A 78 0.39 14.56 -2.43
C ALA A 78 1.37 14.21 -1.29
N THR A 79 1.07 13.19 -0.50
CA THR A 79 1.88 12.80 0.67
C THR A 79 3.07 11.91 0.30
N TYR A 80 2.85 10.95 -0.60
CA TYR A 80 3.79 9.85 -0.87
C TYR A 80 4.29 9.83 -2.32
N GLY A 81 3.66 10.57 -3.22
CA GLY A 81 3.87 10.53 -4.67
C GLY A 81 5.26 10.96 -5.12
N ASP A 82 5.96 11.81 -4.37
CA ASP A 82 7.34 12.23 -4.69
C ASP A 82 8.40 11.24 -4.19
N LYS A 83 8.03 10.33 -3.27
CA LYS A 83 8.97 9.36 -2.69
C LYS A 83 9.31 8.25 -3.69
N SER A 84 10.54 7.75 -3.64
CA SER A 84 10.97 6.55 -4.34
C SER A 84 10.39 5.29 -3.71
N GLY A 85 10.42 4.16 -4.43
CA GLY A 85 9.98 2.88 -3.86
C GLY A 85 10.78 2.45 -2.62
N ASN A 86 12.06 2.81 -2.54
CA ASN A 86 12.91 2.49 -1.38
C ASN A 86 12.58 3.37 -0.17
N GLU A 87 12.28 4.65 -0.39
CA GLU A 87 11.81 5.53 0.70
C GLU A 87 10.46 5.06 1.24
N LEU A 88 9.55 4.64 0.37
CA LEU A 88 8.26 4.07 0.78
C LEU A 88 8.44 2.73 1.53
N GLU A 89 9.34 1.87 1.07
CA GLU A 89 9.71 0.64 1.80
C GLU A 89 10.21 0.95 3.20
N ALA A 90 11.18 1.88 3.32
CA ALA A 90 11.72 2.30 4.59
C ALA A 90 10.64 2.84 5.55
N LEU A 91 9.69 3.62 5.04
CA LEU A 91 8.53 4.07 5.83
C LEU A 91 7.70 2.88 6.31
N THR A 92 7.26 2.00 5.41
CA THR A 92 6.43 0.85 5.78
C THR A 92 7.09 -0.08 6.80
N HIS A 93 8.42 -0.19 6.81
CA HIS A 93 9.15 -0.99 7.80
C HIS A 93 9.13 -0.39 9.22
N THR A 94 8.82 0.91 9.34
CA THR A 94 8.63 1.59 10.64
C THR A 94 7.16 1.59 11.11
N GLU A 95 6.23 1.13 10.28
CA GLU A 95 4.79 1.25 10.53
C GLU A 95 4.22 -0.03 11.14
N ALA A 96 3.35 0.14 12.15
CA ALA A 96 2.80 -0.96 12.94
C ALA A 96 2.09 -2.07 12.12
N PRO A 97 1.31 -1.79 11.05
CA PRO A 97 0.60 -2.83 10.32
C PRO A 97 1.52 -3.88 9.69
N TRP A 98 2.63 -3.44 9.09
CA TRP A 98 3.60 -4.36 8.47
C TRP A 98 4.39 -5.11 9.55
N GLN A 99 4.82 -4.43 10.61
CA GLN A 99 5.55 -5.05 11.73
C GLN A 99 4.70 -6.10 12.45
N ALA A 100 3.42 -5.80 12.71
CA ALA A 100 2.51 -6.70 13.38
C ALA A 100 2.30 -8.01 12.60
N ALA A 101 2.22 -7.93 11.27
CA ALA A 101 2.11 -9.11 10.41
C ALA A 101 3.41 -9.95 10.34
N ARG A 102 4.53 -9.43 10.85
CA ARG A 102 5.86 -10.10 10.85
C ARG A 102 6.37 -10.46 12.25
N ILE A 103 5.52 -10.41 13.27
CA ILE A 103 5.91 -10.81 14.64
C ILE A 103 6.46 -12.24 14.63
N GLY A 104 7.65 -12.42 15.22
CA GLY A 104 8.31 -13.73 15.32
C GLY A 104 9.13 -14.15 14.11
N LEU A 105 9.26 -13.29 13.09
CA LEU A 105 10.07 -13.55 11.89
C LEU A 105 11.38 -12.73 11.90
N HIS A 106 12.42 -13.25 11.29
CA HIS A 106 13.63 -12.48 11.00
C HIS A 106 13.34 -11.41 9.93
N PRO A 107 14.07 -10.27 9.90
CA PRO A 107 13.90 -9.25 8.86
C PRO A 107 13.97 -9.79 7.42
N ASP A 108 14.82 -10.78 7.18
CA ASP A 108 15.03 -11.38 5.86
C ASP A 108 14.10 -12.56 5.54
N ASP A 109 13.26 -12.99 6.49
CA ASP A 109 12.37 -14.12 6.27
C ASP A 109 11.25 -13.76 5.29
N ALA A 110 11.01 -14.66 4.33
CA ALA A 110 9.82 -14.60 3.50
C ALA A 110 8.57 -14.63 4.39
N CYS A 111 7.60 -13.77 4.07
CA CYS A 111 6.36 -13.68 4.82
C CYS A 111 5.20 -13.44 3.87
N HIS A 112 4.18 -14.28 4.00
CA HIS A 112 2.93 -14.22 3.25
C HIS A 112 1.74 -13.92 4.16
N ASN A 113 2.01 -13.50 5.41
CA ASN A 113 0.97 -13.11 6.34
C ASN A 113 0.23 -11.91 5.79
N VAL A 114 -1.10 -11.98 5.83
CA VAL A 114 -1.97 -10.88 5.44
C VAL A 114 -1.85 -9.78 6.47
N ILE A 115 -1.66 -8.55 6.00
CA ILE A 115 -1.73 -7.36 6.85
C ILE A 115 -3.20 -7.11 7.16
N SER A 116 -3.53 -7.10 8.45
CA SER A 116 -4.90 -6.94 8.92
C SER A 116 -5.46 -5.55 8.57
N PRO A 117 -6.65 -5.48 7.95
CA PRO A 117 -7.39 -4.22 7.80
C PRO A 117 -7.60 -3.47 9.11
N GLN A 118 -7.82 -4.20 10.20
CA GLN A 118 -8.01 -3.62 11.53
C GLN A 118 -6.73 -2.94 12.00
N THR A 119 -5.55 -3.55 11.81
CA THR A 119 -4.28 -2.92 12.17
C THR A 119 -3.97 -1.73 11.29
N MET A 120 -4.24 -1.80 9.97
CA MET A 120 -4.14 -0.62 9.08
C MET A 120 -5.00 0.52 9.61
N ARG A 121 -6.29 0.27 9.82
CA ARG A 121 -7.24 1.26 10.33
C ARG A 121 -6.75 1.89 11.63
N GLN A 122 -6.39 1.09 12.63
CA GLN A 122 -5.98 1.59 13.94
C GLN A 122 -4.75 2.50 13.84
N PHE A 123 -3.74 2.10 13.08
CA PHE A 123 -2.49 2.84 12.96
C PHE A 123 -2.66 4.15 12.18
N TYR A 124 -3.29 4.12 11.01
CA TYR A 124 -3.43 5.36 10.22
C TYR A 124 -4.48 6.31 10.82
N LEU A 125 -5.48 5.80 11.53
CA LEU A 125 -6.40 6.63 12.29
C LEU A 125 -5.68 7.34 13.45
N SER A 126 -4.74 6.70 14.16
CA SER A 126 -3.98 7.37 15.21
C SER A 126 -3.10 8.50 14.66
N ILE A 127 -2.50 8.30 13.48
CA ILE A 127 -1.77 9.38 12.76
C ILE A 127 -2.71 10.54 12.44
N TYR A 128 -3.92 10.25 11.96
CA TYR A 128 -4.92 11.26 11.63
C TYR A 128 -5.39 12.06 12.85
N SER A 129 -5.58 11.38 13.99
CA SER A 129 -6.04 11.97 15.24
C SER A 129 -4.95 12.72 16.02
N GLY A 130 -3.67 12.54 15.66
CA GLY A 130 -2.54 13.28 16.23
C GLY A 130 -2.02 12.73 17.56
N ASP A 131 -2.16 11.42 17.79
CA ASP A 131 -1.65 10.71 18.98
C ASP A 131 -0.14 10.42 18.93
#